data_AF-A0A9E6EUA6-F1
#
_entry.id   AF-A0A9E6EUA6-F1
#
_cell.length_a   1.000
_cell.length_b   1.000
_cell.length_c   1.000
_cell.angle_alpha   90.00
_cell.angle_beta   90.00
_cell.angle_gamma   90.00
#
_symmetry.space_group_name_H-M   'P 1'
#
loop_
_entity.id
_entity.type
_entity.pdbx_description
1 polymer ?
#
loop_
_entity_poly.entity_id
_entity_poly.type
_entity_poly.pdbx_seq_one_letter_code
_entity_poly.pdbx_strand_id
1 'polypeptide(L)'
;MVMSGVFMAGADAGAPVTAEDYYKSGKAKYKNENYTGAIEDYNKAAELAPDVAKIYGSRGAARRKIGDREGAIADAQKAARLGDKDARRILRMLDLGW
;
A
#
# COMPACT_ATOMS: atom_id res chain seq x y z
N MET A 1 12.90 -24.38 -17.09
CA MET A 1 11.80 -24.87 -16.23
C MET A 1 10.52 -24.19 -16.70
N VAL A 2 9.47 -24.97 -16.93
CA VAL A 2 8.35 -24.67 -17.84
C VAL A 2 7.19 -23.91 -17.18
N MET A 3 6.46 -23.14 -18.02
CA MET A 3 5.03 -22.79 -17.97
C MET A 3 4.53 -21.77 -16.92
N SER A 4 4.06 -20.62 -17.43
CA SER A 4 2.64 -20.24 -17.31
C SER A 4 2.35 -19.10 -18.29
N GLY A 5 1.77 -19.46 -19.44
CA GLY A 5 1.16 -18.51 -20.35
C GLY A 5 -0.21 -18.11 -19.85
N VAL A 6 -0.60 -16.86 -20.07
CA VAL A 6 -2.00 -16.49 -20.26
C VAL A 6 -2.05 -15.51 -21.43
N PHE A 7 -2.78 -15.93 -22.45
CA PHE A 7 -3.23 -15.14 -23.60
C PHE A 7 -3.85 -13.82 -23.16
N MET A 8 -3.61 -12.74 -23.89
CA MET A 8 -4.65 -11.73 -24.09
C MET A 8 -4.74 -11.41 -25.58
N ALA A 9 -5.65 -12.14 -26.23
CA ALA A 9 -6.30 -11.70 -27.44
C ALA A 9 -7.35 -10.65 -27.08
N GLY A 10 -7.52 -9.65 -27.95
CA GLY A 10 -8.79 -8.92 -28.06
C GLY A 10 -8.82 -7.54 -27.42
N ALA A 11 -8.74 -6.54 -28.29
CA ALA A 11 -9.53 -5.31 -28.34
C ALA A 11 -9.79 -4.52 -27.03
N ASP A 12 -9.28 -3.28 -27.04
CA ASP A 12 -9.57 -2.18 -26.10
C ASP A 12 -8.94 -2.28 -24.70
N ALA A 13 -7.61 -2.46 -24.64
CA ALA A 13 -6.89 -2.30 -23.39
C ALA A 13 -6.48 -0.82 -23.24
N GLY A 14 -7.33 -0.03 -22.58
CA GLY A 14 -6.90 1.22 -21.97
C GLY A 14 -5.59 1.02 -21.21
N ALA A 15 -4.73 2.04 -21.19
CA ALA A 15 -3.36 1.96 -20.68
C ALA A 15 -3.24 1.13 -19.38
N PRO A 16 -2.18 0.30 -19.22
CA PRO A 16 -2.06 -0.59 -18.07
C PRO A 16 -2.09 0.20 -16.77
N VAL A 17 -2.97 -0.18 -15.85
CA VAL A 17 -3.11 0.49 -14.54
C VAL A 17 -1.81 0.33 -13.76
N THR A 18 -1.23 1.46 -13.35
CA THR A 18 0.07 1.48 -12.66
C THR A 18 -0.09 1.47 -11.14
N ALA A 19 1.02 1.20 -10.42
CA ALA A 19 1.06 1.36 -8.97
C ALA A 19 0.66 2.78 -8.52
N GLU A 20 1.01 3.80 -9.30
CA GLU A 20 0.68 5.19 -9.00
C GLU A 20 -0.82 5.47 -9.17
N ASP A 21 -1.49 4.83 -10.14
CA ASP A 21 -2.93 4.97 -10.35
C ASP A 21 -3.71 4.36 -9.18
N TYR A 22 -3.34 3.16 -8.76
CA TYR A 22 -3.88 2.55 -7.54
C TYR A 22 -3.58 3.41 -6.30
N TYR A 23 -2.37 3.94 -6.16
CA TYR A 23 -2.02 4.82 -5.05
C TYR A 23 -2.88 6.09 -5.01
N LYS A 24 -3.12 6.73 -6.17
CA LYS A 24 -4.00 7.91 -6.28
C LYS A 24 -5.45 7.56 -5.96
N SER A 25 -5.95 6.43 -6.46
CA SER A 25 -7.29 5.93 -6.14
C SER A 25 -7.45 5.68 -4.65
N GLY A 26 -6.49 4.99 -4.02
CA GLY A 26 -6.48 4.74 -2.59
C GLY A 26 -6.48 6.03 -1.76
N LYS A 27 -5.72 7.04 -2.20
CA LYS A 27 -5.76 8.38 -1.59
C LYS A 27 -7.12 9.07 -1.69
N ALA A 28 -7.77 8.96 -2.85
CA ALA A 28 -9.10 9.54 -3.04
C ALA A 28 -10.13 8.85 -2.13
N LYS A 29 -10.11 7.51 -2.06
CA LYS A 29 -10.97 6.74 -1.15
C LYS A 29 -10.69 7.06 0.32
N TYR A 30 -9.43 7.22 0.72
CA TYR A 30 -9.06 7.62 2.08
C TYR A 30 -9.62 8.99 2.44
N LYS A 31 -9.56 9.97 1.52
CA LYS A 31 -10.15 11.30 1.72
C LYS A 31 -11.67 11.26 1.87
N ASN A 32 -12.31 10.30 1.20
CA ASN A 32 -13.74 10.05 1.30
C ASN A 32 -14.09 9.12 2.47
N GLU A 33 -13.15 8.88 3.40
CA GLU A 33 -13.30 8.01 4.57
C GLU A 33 -13.64 6.54 4.25
N ASN A 34 -13.55 6.15 2.97
CA ASN A 34 -13.61 4.75 2.56
C ASN A 34 -12.24 4.10 2.79
N TYR A 35 -11.92 3.88 4.06
CA TYR A 35 -10.63 3.35 4.48
C TYR A 35 -10.40 1.91 4.00
N THR A 36 -11.44 1.06 3.99
CA THR A 36 -11.34 -0.32 3.48
C THR A 36 -11.01 -0.33 1.99
N GLY A 37 -11.74 0.43 1.17
CA GLY A 37 -11.44 0.54 -0.25
C GLY A 37 -10.08 1.20 -0.54
N ALA A 38 -9.63 2.12 0.33
CA ALA A 38 -8.28 2.67 0.24
C ALA A 38 -7.21 1.60 0.49
N ILE A 39 -7.41 0.72 1.48
CA ILE A 39 -6.49 -0.39 1.78
C ILE A 39 -6.40 -1.35 0.60
N GLU A 40 -7.51 -1.68 -0.05
CA GLU A 40 -7.52 -2.55 -1.24
C GLU A 40 -6.69 -1.96 -2.38
N ASP A 41 -6.86 -0.67 -2.66
CA ASP A 41 -6.07 0.01 -3.69
C ASP A 41 -4.59 0.09 -3.32
N TYR A 42 -4.27 0.42 -2.07
CA TYR A 42 -2.88 0.43 -1.61
C TYR A 42 -2.26 -0.98 -1.62
N ASN A 43 -3.04 -2.05 -1.41
CA ASN A 43 -2.57 -3.42 -1.58
C ASN A 43 -2.14 -3.65 -3.04
N LYS A 44 -2.97 -3.27 -4.01
CA LYS A 44 -2.63 -3.36 -5.43
C LYS A 44 -1.41 -2.52 -5.80
N ALA A 45 -1.32 -1.31 -5.27
CA ALA A 45 -0.13 -0.47 -5.45
C ALA A 45 1.13 -1.14 -4.88
N ALA A 46 1.04 -1.77 -3.71
CA ALA A 46 2.16 -2.46 -3.07
C ALA A 46 2.55 -3.78 -3.76
N GLU A 47 1.61 -4.48 -4.39
CA GLU A 47 1.88 -5.65 -5.25
C GLU A 47 2.71 -5.24 -6.48
N LEU A 48 2.42 -4.08 -7.06
CA LEU A 48 3.10 -3.57 -8.25
C LEU A 48 4.42 -2.85 -7.94
N ALA A 49 4.54 -2.19 -6.78
CA ALA A 49 5.71 -1.42 -6.36
C ALA A 49 6.05 -1.67 -4.87
N PRO A 50 6.66 -2.82 -4.54
CA PRO A 50 6.84 -3.28 -3.15
C PRO A 50 7.98 -2.57 -2.37
N ASP A 51 8.70 -1.68 -3.03
CA ASP A 51 9.83 -0.90 -2.51
C ASP A 51 9.48 0.58 -2.28
N VAL A 52 8.22 0.97 -2.51
CA VAL A 52 7.76 2.35 -2.37
C VAL A 52 7.19 2.59 -0.97
N ALA A 53 8.00 3.22 -0.10
CA ALA A 53 7.67 3.44 1.30
C ALA A 53 6.35 4.20 1.52
N LYS A 54 6.04 5.21 0.68
CA LYS A 54 4.81 6.02 0.78
C LYS A 54 3.52 5.19 0.70
N ILE A 55 3.54 4.06 -0.01
CA ILE A 55 2.37 3.18 -0.17
C ILE A 55 2.06 2.52 1.18
N TYR A 56 3.08 1.94 1.82
CA TYR A 56 2.93 1.32 3.13
C TYR A 56 2.55 2.34 4.21
N GLY A 57 3.16 3.54 4.22
CA GLY A 57 2.75 4.60 5.16
C GLY A 57 1.27 4.99 5.00
N SER A 58 0.79 5.10 3.77
CA SER A 58 -0.62 5.44 3.48
C SER A 58 -1.58 4.30 3.83
N ARG A 59 -1.20 3.05 3.55
CA ARG A 59 -1.97 1.87 3.93
C ARG A 59 -2.04 1.69 5.44
N GLY A 60 -0.93 1.90 6.15
CA GLY A 60 -0.90 1.85 7.61
C GLY A 60 -1.78 2.94 8.25
N ALA A 61 -1.81 4.15 7.67
CA ALA A 61 -2.73 5.19 8.10
C ALA A 61 -4.20 4.79 7.91
N ALA A 62 -4.54 4.16 6.78
CA ALA A 62 -5.90 3.65 6.51
C ALA A 62 -6.28 2.51 7.46
N ARG A 63 -5.38 1.56 7.72
CA ARG A 63 -5.58 0.46 8.68
C ARG A 63 -5.84 0.98 10.10
N ARG A 64 -5.10 1.98 10.55
CA ARG A 64 -5.35 2.64 11.84
C ARG A 64 -6.76 3.24 11.92
N LYS A 65 -7.30 3.77 10.82
CA LYS A 65 -8.65 4.36 10.79
C LYS A 65 -9.78 3.34 10.95
N ILE A 66 -9.54 2.09 10.54
CA ILE A 66 -10.48 0.98 10.75
C ILE A 66 -10.20 0.17 12.03
N GLY A 67 -9.25 0.61 12.86
CA GLY A 67 -8.88 -0.07 14.11
C GLY A 67 -7.90 -1.24 13.93
N ASP A 68 -7.43 -1.51 12.72
CA ASP A 68 -6.40 -2.52 12.45
C ASP A 68 -5.02 -1.99 12.87
N ARG A 69 -4.77 -2.04 14.19
CA ARG A 69 -3.52 -1.55 14.79
C ARG A 69 -2.33 -2.43 14.41
N GLU A 70 -2.52 -3.74 14.38
CA GLU A 70 -1.44 -4.70 14.05
C GLU A 70 -0.99 -4.54 12.60
N GLY A 71 -1.92 -4.47 11.66
CA GLY A 71 -1.62 -4.23 10.26
C GLY A 71 -1.02 -2.84 10.01
N ALA A 72 -1.42 -1.83 10.78
CA ALA A 72 -0.79 -0.51 10.72
C ALA A 72 0.67 -0.52 11.20
N ILE A 73 0.96 -1.27 12.27
CA ILE A 73 2.34 -1.46 12.75
C ILE A 73 3.17 -2.21 11.71
N ALA A 74 2.64 -3.29 11.13
CA ALA A 74 3.34 -4.05 10.09
C ALA A 74 3.69 -3.18 8.88
N ASP A 75 2.78 -2.30 8.47
CA ASP A 75 3.03 -1.35 7.39
C ASP A 75 4.07 -0.28 7.76
N ALA A 76 4.02 0.26 8.98
CA ALA A 76 5.04 1.19 9.48
C ALA A 76 6.42 0.53 9.52
N GLN A 77 6.51 -0.73 9.94
CA GLN A 77 7.75 -1.51 9.94
C GLN A 77 8.30 -1.66 8.51
N LYS A 78 7.44 -2.02 7.55
CA LYS A 78 7.85 -2.13 6.13
C LYS A 78 8.30 -0.78 5.58
N ALA A 79 7.59 0.32 5.85
CA ALA A 79 7.98 1.66 5.43
C ALA A 79 9.34 2.07 6.03
N ALA A 80 9.57 1.79 7.32
CA ALA A 80 10.83 2.10 8.00
C ALA A 80 12.03 1.32 7.41
N ARG A 81 11.84 0.06 6.98
CA ARG A 81 12.86 -0.72 6.25
C ARG A 81 13.19 -0.12 4.88
N LEU A 82 12.21 0.53 4.25
CA LEU A 82 12.37 1.23 2.97
C LEU A 82 12.89 2.66 3.12
N GLY A 83 13.28 3.07 4.33
CA GLY A 83 13.91 4.36 4.59
C GLY A 83 12.96 5.47 5.06
N ASP A 84 11.69 5.17 5.32
CA ASP A 84 10.75 6.15 5.88
C ASP A 84 11.11 6.50 7.33
N LYS A 85 11.62 7.72 7.52
CA LYS A 85 12.05 8.24 8.82
C LYS A 85 10.86 8.53 9.74
N ASP A 86 9.71 8.91 9.18
CA ASP A 86 8.49 9.15 9.96
C ASP A 86 7.92 7.84 10.48
N ALA A 87 7.92 6.79 9.67
CA ALA A 87 7.52 5.46 10.11
C ALA A 87 8.43 4.95 11.24
N ARG A 88 9.75 5.12 11.11
CA ARG A 88 10.70 4.76 12.18
C ARG A 88 10.43 5.53 13.47
N ARG A 89 10.17 6.83 13.37
CA ARG A 89 9.81 7.67 14.51
C ARG A 89 8.54 7.18 15.20
N ILE A 90 7.49 6.86 14.44
CA ILE A 90 6.23 6.34 14.98
C ILE A 90 6.47 5.04 15.74
N LEU A 91 7.25 4.11 15.18
CA LEU A 91 7.55 2.83 15.84
C LEU A 91 8.32 3.01 17.16
N ARG A 92 9.25 3.99 17.23
CA ARG A 92 9.93 4.34 18.49
C ARG A 92 8.98 4.92 19.52
N MET A 93 8.05 5.77 19.11
CA MET A 93 7.04 6.33 20.02
C MET A 93 6.10 5.27 20.58
N LEU A 94 5.93 4.16 19.85
CA LEU A 94 5.16 3.00 20.30
C LEU A 94 6.00 1.99 21.11
N ASP A 95 7.25 2.33 21.43
CA ASP A 95 8.21 1.48 22.17
C ASP A 95 8.47 0.12 21.51
N LEU A 96 8.47 0.08 20.16
CA LEU A 96 8.65 -1.15 19.39
C LEU A 96 10.10 -1.45 19.00
N GLY A 97 11.07 -0.60 19.36
CA GLY A 97 12.50 -0.86 19.16
C GLY A 97 13.00 -0.81 17.71
N TRP A 98 12.62 0.20 16.91
CA TRP A 98 12.99 0.37 15.50
C TRP A 98 13.89 1.58 15.22
#